data_AF-A0A3N5FF14-F1
#
_entry.id   AF-A0A3N5FF14-F1
#
_cell.length_a   1.000
_cell.length_b   1.000
_cell.length_c   1.000
_cell.angle_alpha   90.00
_cell.angle_beta   90.00
_cell.angle_gamma   90.00
#
_symmetry.space_group_name_H-M   'P 1'
#
loop_
_entity.id
_entity.type
_entity.pdbx_description
1 polymer ?
#
loop_
_entity_poly.entity_id
_entity_poly.type
_entity_poly.pdbx_seq_one_letter_code
_entity_poly.pdbx_strand_id
1 'polypeptide(L)' 'MTRTRNIRIVVEYDGTNLYGWQLQKDKPTVQGELQRAVQEIEGRKVLVIGAGRTDAG' A
#
# COMPACT_ATOMS: atom_id res chain seq x y z
N MET A 1 -14.45 -22.24 -0.46
CA MET A 1 -13.99 -20.89 -0.05
C MET A 1 -12.49 -20.95 0.17
N THR A 2 -11.70 -20.21 -0.62
CA THR A 2 -10.24 -20.13 -0.43
C THR A 2 -9.95 -19.36 0.85
N ARG A 3 -9.12 -19.91 1.74
CA ARG A 3 -8.77 -19.28 3.02
C ARG A 3 -7.88 -18.05 2.80
N THR A 4 -8.25 -16.91 3.37
CA THR A 4 -7.39 -15.72 3.39
C THR A 4 -6.11 -16.00 4.19
N ARG A 5 -4.96 -15.60 3.65
CA ARG A 5 -3.66 -15.68 4.31
C ARG A 5 -3.19 -14.28 4.69
N ASN A 6 -2.65 -14.13 5.90
CA ASN A 6 -1.93 -12.93 6.28
C ASN A 6 -0.46 -13.10 5.86
N ILE A 7 0.01 -12.19 5.01
CA ILE A 7 1.36 -12.23 4.46
C ILE A 7 2.06 -10.95 4.91
N ARG A 8 3.23 -11.10 5.54
CA ARG A 8 4.14 -9.98 5.79
C ARG A 8 5.03 -9.81 4.57
N ILE A 9 5.16 -8.58 4.09
CA ILE A 9 6.15 -8.17 3.10
C ILE A 9 7.01 -7.05 3.69
N VAL A 10 8.23 -6.94 3.17
CA VAL A 10 9.12 -5.80 3.42
C VAL A 10 9.18 -5.03 2.12
N VAL A 11 9.05 -3.71 2.18
CA VAL A 11 9.03 -2.84 1.02
C VAL A 11 10.05 -1.72 1.19
N GLU A 12 10.63 -1.32 0.08
CA GLU A 12 11.45 -0.13 -0.07
C GLU A 12 10.76 0.76 -1.12
N TYR A 13 10.85 2.07 -0.93
CA TYR A 13 10.29 3.05 -1.86
C TYR A 13 11.08 4.35 -1.77
N ASP A 14 11.13 5.07 -2.90
CA ASP A 14 11.52 6.47 -2.96
C ASP A 14 10.28 7.32 -2.72
N GLY A 15 10.30 8.13 -1.65
CA GLY A 15 9.18 8.95 -1.24
C GLY A 15 9.04 10.28 -2.00
N THR A 16 9.99 10.64 -2.87
CA THR A 16 10.07 11.96 -3.54
C THR A 16 8.76 12.41 -4.19
N ASN A 17 8.02 11.49 -4.82
CA ASN A 17 6.75 11.79 -5.52
C ASN A 17 5.52 11.26 -4.77
N LEU A 18 5.67 10.87 -3.51
CA LEU A 18 4.62 10.30 -2.68
C LEU A 18 4.31 11.22 -1.51
N TYR A 19 3.02 11.36 -1.20
CA TYR A 19 2.55 12.19 -0.09
C TYR A 19 2.50 11.37 1.21
N GLY A 20 3.57 10.64 1.50
CA GLY A 20 3.73 9.79 2.67
C GLY A 20 3.03 8.44 2.57
N TRP A 21 3.00 7.72 3.69
CA TRP A 21 2.49 6.35 3.75
C TRP A 21 0.97 6.27 3.57
N GLN A 22 0.24 7.01 4.40
CA GLN A 22 -1.19 6.85 4.59
C GLN A 22 -1.99 7.30 3.37
N LEU A 23 -3.01 6.53 2.98
CA LEU A 23 -4.00 6.95 1.98
C LEU A 23 -4.52 8.37 2.25
N GLN A 24 -4.50 9.19 1.21
CA GLN A 24 -5.06 10.53 1.19
C GLN A 24 -5.95 10.69 -0.02
N LYS A 25 -6.92 11.61 0.07
CA LYS A 25 -7.77 11.95 -1.06
C LYS A 25 -6.93 12.67 -2.13
N ASP A 26 -7.06 12.23 -3.37
CA ASP A 26 -6.47 12.86 -4.57
C ASP A 26 -4.94 13.03 -4.55
N LYS A 27 -4.22 12.20 -3.79
CA LYS A 27 -2.75 12.23 -3.71
C LYS A 27 -2.14 10.83 -3.84
N PRO A 28 -1.03 10.67 -4.58
CA PRO A 28 -0.28 9.42 -4.60
C PRO A 28 0.37 9.18 -3.24
N THR A 29 0.25 7.96 -2.72
CA THR A 29 0.73 7.56 -1.38
C THR A 29 1.29 6.15 -1.45
N VAL A 30 2.19 5.78 -0.54
CA VAL A 30 2.80 4.44 -0.53
C VAL A 30 1.72 3.36 -0.36
N GLN A 31 0.78 3.55 0.58
CA GLN A 31 -0.32 2.61 0.80
C GLN A 31 -1.23 2.51 -0.43
N GLY A 32 -1.48 3.63 -1.13
CA GLY A 32 -2.28 3.66 -2.36
C GLY A 32 -1.66 2.83 -3.48
N GLU A 33 -0.39 3.07 -3.78
CA GLU A 33 0.33 2.33 -4.83
C GLU A 33 0.46 0.85 -4.51
N LEU A 34 0.78 0.51 -3.26
CA LEU A 34 0.92 -0.89 -2.84
C LEU A 34 -0.41 -1.63 -2.91
N GLN A 35 -1.52 -1.00 -2.51
CA GLN A 35 -2.85 -1.60 -2.66
C GLN A 35 -3.25 -1.77 -4.12
N ARG A 36 -2.94 -0.80 -4.99
CA ARG A 36 -3.19 -0.91 -6.44
C ARG A 36 -2.46 -2.10 -7.04
N ALA A 37 -1.15 -2.22 -6.77
CA ALA A 37 -0.33 -3.32 -7.27
C ALA A 37 -0.84 -4.69 -6.77
N VAL A 38 -1.19 -4.81 -5.49
CA VAL A 38 -1.73 -6.07 -4.94
C VAL A 38 -3.12 -6.38 -5.51
N GLN A 39 -3.96 -5.36 -5.74
CA GLN A 39 -5.26 -5.54 -6.36
C GLN A 39 -5.15 -6.04 -7.81
N GLU A 40 -4.16 -5.57 -8.58
CA GLU A 40 -3.90 -6.07 -9.94
C GLU A 40 -3.56 -7.57 -9.93
N ILE A 41 -2.86 -8.06 -8.90
CA ILE A 41 -2.51 -9.48 -8.74
C ILE A 41 -3.73 -10.30 -8.28
N GLU A 42 -4.48 -9.79 -7.31
CA GLU A 42 -5.57 -10.54 -6.66
C GLU A 42 -6.93 -10.42 -7.39
N GLY A 43 -7.07 -9.48 -8.33
CA GLY A 43 -8.33 -9.21 -9.04
C GLY A 43 -9.43 -8.61 -8.16
N ARG A 44 -9.11 -8.18 -6.94
CA ARG A 44 -10.04 -7.62 -5.95
C ARG A 44 -9.36 -6.58 -5.08
N LYS A 45 -10.15 -5.71 -4.44
CA LYS A 45 -9.62 -4.75 -3.46
C LYS A 45 -8.95 -5.50 -2.30
N VAL A 46 -7.74 -5.09 -1.97
CA VAL A 46 -6.99 -5.59 -0.81
C VAL A 46 -6.59 -4.41 0.07
N LEU A 47 -6.80 -4.55 1.38
CA LEU A 47 -6.34 -3.60 2.37
C LEU A 47 -4.91 -3.95 2.77
N VAL A 48 -4.01 -2.96 2.69
CA VAL A 48 -2.64 -3.09 3.19
C VAL A 48 -2.53 -2.36 4.53
N ILE A 49 -1.94 -3.02 5.52
CA ILE A 49 -1.69 -2.47 6.85
C ILE A 49 -0.17 -2.22 6.99
N GLY A 50 0.20 -0.98 7.26
CA GLY A 50 1.59 -0.59 7.50
C GLY A 50 2.03 -0.89 8.93
N ALA A 51 3.32 -1.19 9.11
CA ALA A 51 3.93 -1.30 10.44
C ALA A 51 4.08 0.09 11.13
N GLY A 52 4.12 1.16 10.34
CA GLY A 52 4.20 2.54 10.77
C GLY A 52 3.79 3.48 9.63
N ARG A 53 3.76 4.79 9.92
CA ARG A 53 3.50 5.84 8.94
C ARG A 53 4.79 6.62 8.69
N THR A 54 4.99 7.03 7.44
CA THR A 54 5.99 8.02 7.03
C THR A 54 5.27 9.26 6.51
N ASP A 55 5.90 10.42 6.73
CA ASP A 55 5.46 11.68 6.14
C ASP A 55 5.89 11.76 4.67
N ALA A 56 5.48 12.82 3.96
CA ALA A 56 5.85 13.05 2.57
C ALA A 56 7.33 13.41 2.40
N GLY A 57 7.90 13.03 1.25
CA GLY A 57 9.36 13.06 0.99
C GLY A 57 9.99 11.70 1.17
#